data_AF-A0A1E1WFJ0-F1
#
_entry.id   AF-A0A1E1WFJ0-F1
#
_cell.length_a   1.000
_cell.length_b   1.000
_cell.length_c   1.000
_cell.angle_alpha   90.00
_cell.angle_beta   90.00
_cell.angle_gamma   90.00
#
_symmetry.space_group_name_H-M   'P 1'
#
loop_
_entity.id
_entity.type
_entity.pdbx_description
1 polymer ?
#
loop_
_entity_poly.entity_id
_entity_poly.type
_entity_poly.pdbx_seq_one_letter_code
_entity_poly.pdbx_strand_id
1 'polypeptide(L)'
;MALSKPIMNLLASYLQNLYLHPIKTKSITSCVVGSSASIASQLVAGDSLRLDPVLAYGLYGLLFGGSIPHYFYELVERIFPEEVVAFPLAKKLLFERLIFAPIMQAFSLYTLARFEGKNHQAALKQLFALYSTVLQANWKWLTLFQVINMAFVPPMLRVLFMNLVGFGWAMFVATKRRQQNQKKST
;
A
#
# COMPACT_ATOMS: atom_id res chain seq x y z
N MET A 1 15.20 24.71 11.02
CA MET A 1 15.33 24.91 9.56
C MET A 1 13.94 25.21 9.02
N ALA A 2 13.62 26.48 8.71
CA ALA A 2 12.29 26.84 8.22
C ALA A 2 12.15 26.39 6.75
N LEU A 3 11.08 25.66 6.44
CA LEU A 3 10.75 25.31 5.05
C LEU A 3 10.54 26.58 4.22
N SER A 4 10.94 26.58 2.95
CA SER A 4 10.73 27.72 2.07
C SER A 4 9.22 27.98 1.86
N LYS A 5 8.83 29.25 1.72
CA LYS A 5 7.43 29.68 1.49
C LYS A 5 6.69 28.88 0.41
N PRO A 6 7.27 28.58 -0.79
CA PRO A 6 6.55 27.80 -1.79
C PRO A 6 6.27 26.36 -1.33
N ILE A 7 7.18 25.72 -0.59
CA ILE A 7 6.99 24.37 -0.07
C ILE A 7 5.88 24.36 0.99
N MET A 8 5.84 25.37 1.85
CA MET A 8 4.76 25.51 2.83
C MET A 8 3.40 25.71 2.17
N ASN A 9 3.32 26.51 1.11
CA ASN A 9 2.07 26.72 0.37
C ASN A 9 1.59 25.44 -0.34
N LEU A 10 2.51 24.68 -0.93
CA LEU A 10 2.21 23.38 -1.53
C LEU A 10 1.72 22.37 -0.49
N LEU A 11 2.40 22.30 0.66
CA LEU A 11 2.02 21.42 1.77
C LEU A 11 0.64 21.81 2.32
N ALA A 12 0.38 23.10 2.53
CA ALA A 12 -0.91 23.59 2.99
C ALA A 12 -2.03 23.24 2.00
N SER A 13 -1.80 23.45 0.71
CA SER A 13 -2.76 23.08 -0.35
C SER A 13 -3.02 21.56 -0.39
N TYR A 14 -1.97 20.74 -0.23
CA TYR A 14 -2.12 19.29 -0.14
C TYR A 14 -2.95 18.87 1.08
N LEU A 15 -2.64 19.42 2.27
CA LEU A 15 -3.36 19.11 3.50
C LEU A 15 -4.83 19.57 3.44
N GLN A 16 -5.09 20.73 2.83
CA GLN A 16 -6.44 21.23 2.59
C GLN A 16 -7.23 20.29 1.67
N ASN A 17 -6.63 19.84 0.56
CA ASN A 17 -7.25 18.87 -0.35
C ASN A 17 -7.42 17.49 0.30
N LEU A 18 -6.52 17.10 1.22
CA LEU A 18 -6.65 15.88 1.99
C LEU A 18 -7.83 15.94 2.97
N TYR A 19 -8.16 17.13 3.48
CA TYR A 19 -9.33 17.36 4.34
C TYR A 19 -10.63 17.44 3.54
N LEU A 20 -10.67 18.24 2.45
CA LEU A 20 -11.88 18.48 1.66
C LEU A 20 -12.25 17.28 0.75
N HIS A 21 -11.25 16.61 0.18
CA HIS A 21 -11.44 15.52 -0.77
C HIS A 21 -10.54 14.32 -0.44
N PRO A 22 -10.73 13.68 0.74
CA PRO A 22 -9.80 12.70 1.29
C PRO A 22 -9.56 11.52 0.36
N ILE A 23 -10.61 10.95 -0.23
CA ILE A 23 -10.50 9.76 -1.09
C ILE A 23 -9.71 10.10 -2.36
N LYS A 24 -10.05 11.20 -3.05
CA LYS A 24 -9.39 11.63 -4.29
C LYS A 24 -7.90 11.88 -4.06
N THR A 25 -7.57 12.68 -3.04
CA THR A 25 -6.17 13.03 -2.73
C THR A 25 -5.36 11.79 -2.34
N LYS A 26 -5.93 10.90 -1.51
CA LYS A 26 -5.27 9.64 -1.13
C LYS A 26 -5.03 8.74 -2.34
N SER A 27 -6.03 8.56 -3.20
CA SER A 27 -5.94 7.77 -4.41
C SER A 27 -4.89 8.28 -5.39
N ILE A 28 -4.86 9.59 -5.66
CA ILE A 28 -3.85 10.20 -6.54
C ILE A 28 -2.44 10.00 -5.94
N THR A 29 -2.28 10.23 -4.64
CA THR A 29 -1.00 10.05 -3.96
C THR A 29 -0.53 8.59 -4.04
N SER A 30 -1.43 7.63 -3.78
CA SER A 30 -1.13 6.20 -3.89
C SER A 30 -0.80 5.77 -5.32
N CYS A 31 -1.43 6.37 -6.35
CA CYS A 31 -1.07 6.16 -7.76
C CYS A 31 0.38 6.60 -8.05
N VAL A 32 0.75 7.81 -7.63
CA VAL A 32 2.11 8.35 -7.81
C VAL A 32 3.12 7.46 -7.11
N VAL A 33 2.84 7.07 -5.87
CA VAL A 33 3.70 6.17 -5.08
C VAL A 33 3.85 4.81 -5.75
N GLY A 34 2.76 4.19 -6.19
CA GLY A 34 2.78 2.88 -6.84
C GLY A 34 3.59 2.90 -8.14
N SER A 35 3.35 3.88 -9.00
CA SER A 35 4.10 4.06 -10.26
C SER A 35 5.59 4.28 -9.98
N SER A 36 5.92 5.17 -9.03
CA SER A 36 7.30 5.47 -8.66
C SER A 36 8.01 4.27 -8.07
N ALA A 37 7.34 3.48 -7.22
CA ALA A 37 7.91 2.26 -6.64
C ALA A 37 8.20 1.20 -7.71
N SER A 38 7.32 1.07 -8.70
CA SER A 38 7.52 0.17 -9.83
C SER A 38 8.72 0.59 -10.67
N ILE A 39 8.86 1.89 -10.99
CA ILE A 39 10.03 2.44 -11.69
C ILE A 39 11.31 2.19 -10.89
N ALA A 40 11.32 2.56 -9.60
CA ALA A 40 12.49 2.37 -8.74
C ALA A 40 12.88 0.90 -8.63
N SER A 41 11.91 -0.02 -8.51
CA SER A 41 12.17 -1.46 -8.50
C SER A 41 12.81 -1.93 -9.81
N GLN A 42 12.44 -1.35 -10.96
CA GLN A 42 13.04 -1.68 -12.25
C GLN A 42 14.47 -1.17 -12.39
N LEU A 43 14.71 0.08 -11.99
CA LEU A 43 16.04 0.69 -11.99
C LEU A 43 17.02 -0.07 -11.09
N VAL A 44 16.61 -0.44 -9.87
CA VAL A 44 17.44 -1.22 -8.94
C VAL A 44 17.78 -2.61 -9.48
N ALA A 45 16.90 -3.20 -10.30
CA ALA A 45 17.14 -4.48 -10.94
C ALA A 45 18.05 -4.39 -12.19
N GLY A 46 18.35 -3.18 -12.68
CA GLY A 46 19.07 -2.97 -13.93
C GLY A 46 18.27 -3.34 -15.19
N ASP A 47 16.95 -3.48 -15.07
CA ASP A 47 16.07 -3.83 -16.20
C ASP A 47 15.73 -2.59 -17.05
N SER A 48 15.35 -2.81 -18.31
CA SER A 48 14.73 -1.77 -19.13
C SER A 48 13.36 -1.37 -18.56
N LEU A 49 13.03 -0.08 -18.67
CA LEU A 49 11.77 0.44 -18.17
C LEU A 49 10.59 -0.11 -18.98
N ARG A 50 9.78 -0.93 -18.32
CA ARG A 50 8.53 -1.49 -18.82
C ARG A 50 7.35 -0.73 -18.26
N LEU A 51 6.43 -0.33 -19.14
CA LEU A 51 5.24 0.41 -18.76
C LEU A 51 4.16 -0.46 -18.12
N ASP A 52 4.03 -1.74 -18.49
CA ASP A 52 2.96 -2.62 -17.97
C ASP A 52 2.96 -2.69 -16.43
N PRO A 53 4.10 -2.94 -15.75
CA PRO A 53 4.15 -2.95 -14.29
C PRO A 53 3.99 -1.55 -13.70
N VAL A 54 4.41 -0.49 -14.37
CA VAL A 54 4.24 0.89 -13.86
C VAL A 54 2.76 1.25 -13.84
N LEU A 55 2.06 0.99 -14.94
CA LEU A 55 0.62 1.20 -15.06
C LEU A 55 -0.16 0.31 -14.09
N ALA A 56 0.23 -0.96 -13.93
CA ALA A 56 -0.45 -1.86 -13.01
C ALA A 56 -0.40 -1.38 -11.55
N TYR A 57 0.78 -0.97 -11.07
CA TYR A 57 0.92 -0.44 -9.72
C TYR A 57 0.28 0.95 -9.57
N GLY A 58 0.36 1.81 -10.59
CA GLY A 58 -0.31 3.11 -10.61
C GLY A 58 -1.83 2.97 -10.53
N LEU A 59 -2.43 2.15 -11.39
CA LEU A 59 -3.87 1.87 -11.40
C LEU A 59 -4.34 1.23 -10.09
N TYR A 60 -3.56 0.29 -9.54
CA TYR A 60 -3.85 -0.29 -8.24
C TYR A 60 -3.88 0.78 -7.13
N GLY A 61 -2.87 1.66 -7.10
CA GLY A 61 -2.81 2.79 -6.18
C GLY A 61 -3.98 3.77 -6.35
N LEU A 62 -4.33 4.10 -7.59
CA LEU A 62 -5.42 5.02 -7.92
C LEU A 62 -6.78 4.48 -7.47
N LEU A 63 -7.09 3.23 -7.83
CA LEU A 63 -8.41 2.66 -7.61
C LEU A 63 -8.60 2.19 -6.16
N PHE A 64 -7.57 1.61 -5.56
CA PHE A 64 -7.67 0.89 -4.29
C PHE A 64 -6.84 1.48 -3.17
N GLY A 65 -5.69 2.09 -3.49
CA GLY A 65 -4.73 2.58 -2.49
C GLY A 65 -5.27 3.70 -1.59
N GLY A 66 -6.18 4.54 -2.11
CA GLY A 66 -6.83 5.59 -1.32
C GLY A 66 -8.16 5.18 -0.70
N SER A 67 -8.99 4.47 -1.47
CA SER A 67 -10.38 4.16 -1.13
C SER A 67 -10.51 3.06 -0.06
N ILE A 68 -9.86 1.92 -0.27
CA ILE A 68 -9.99 0.77 0.62
C ILE A 68 -9.45 1.10 2.03
N PRO A 69 -8.22 1.65 2.18
CA PRO A 69 -7.73 2.01 3.52
C PRO A 69 -8.59 3.06 4.21
N HIS A 70 -9.17 4.01 3.46
CA HIS A 70 -10.03 5.04 4.04
C HIS A 70 -11.23 4.42 4.78
N TYR A 71 -12.02 3.61 4.06
CA TYR A 71 -13.18 2.96 4.66
C TYR A 71 -12.81 1.91 5.69
N PHE A 72 -11.67 1.24 5.52
CA PHE A 72 -11.17 0.29 6.52
C PHE A 72 -10.88 0.98 7.87
N TYR A 73 -10.15 2.09 7.87
CA TYR A 73 -9.85 2.81 9.11
C TYR A 73 -11.13 3.35 9.76
N GLU A 74 -12.08 3.85 8.98
CA GLU A 74 -13.40 4.28 9.48
C GLU A 74 -14.17 3.11 10.15
N LEU A 75 -14.19 1.94 9.52
CA LEU A 75 -14.81 0.74 10.07
C LEU A 75 -14.14 0.30 11.37
N VAL A 76 -12.81 0.30 11.41
CA VAL A 76 -12.03 -0.09 12.59
C VAL A 76 -12.29 0.86 13.77
N GLU A 77 -12.41 2.16 13.51
CA GLU A 77 -12.74 3.13 14.57
C GLU A 77 -14.17 2.95 15.09
N ARG A 78 -15.12 2.53 14.25
CA ARG A 78 -16.48 2.18 14.68
C ARG A 78 -16.57 0.90 15.49
N ILE A 79 -15.81 -0.14 15.12
CA ILE A 79 -15.82 -1.43 15.82
C ILE A 79 -15.04 -1.36 17.14
N PHE A 80 -13.95 -0.59 17.17
CA PHE A 80 -13.07 -0.46 18.34
C PHE A 80 -12.96 1.01 18.80
N PRO A 81 -14.06 1.61 19.30
CA PRO A 81 -14.03 2.99 19.81
C PRO A 81 -13.14 3.09 21.06
N GLU A 82 -12.33 4.14 21.12
CA GLU A 82 -11.29 4.31 22.16
C GLU A 82 -11.89 4.54 23.54
N GLU A 83 -13.10 5.07 23.61
CA GLU A 83 -13.79 5.43 24.85
C GLU A 83 -14.37 4.22 25.59
N VAL A 84 -14.63 3.12 24.88
CA VAL A 84 -15.39 1.96 25.42
C VAL A 84 -14.53 0.70 25.49
N VAL A 85 -13.52 0.58 24.62
CA VAL A 85 -12.80 -0.67 24.43
C VAL A 85 -11.48 -0.66 25.18
N ALA A 86 -11.29 -1.58 26.13
CA ALA A 86 -9.98 -1.81 26.75
C ALA A 86 -8.94 -2.23 25.70
N PHE A 87 -7.75 -1.63 25.76
CA PHE A 87 -6.62 -1.79 24.82
C PHE A 87 -7.02 -1.61 23.35
N PRO A 88 -7.60 -0.46 22.97
CA PRO A 88 -8.17 -0.27 21.64
C PRO A 88 -7.09 -0.39 20.56
N LEU A 89 -5.89 0.14 20.80
CA LEU A 89 -4.75 0.03 19.89
C LEU A 89 -4.39 -1.43 19.57
N ALA A 90 -4.32 -2.30 20.58
CA ALA A 90 -3.95 -3.71 20.39
C ALA A 90 -5.02 -4.45 19.58
N LYS A 91 -6.30 -4.20 19.85
CA LYS A 91 -7.41 -4.83 19.10
C LYS A 91 -7.49 -4.34 17.65
N LYS A 92 -7.33 -3.03 17.41
CA LYS A 92 -7.24 -2.44 16.07
C LYS A 92 -6.08 -3.07 15.29
N LEU A 93 -4.92 -3.21 15.92
CA LEU A 93 -3.73 -3.82 15.31
C LEU A 93 -3.95 -5.30 15.01
N LEU A 94 -4.49 -6.09 15.94
CA LEU A 94 -4.75 -7.51 15.71
C LEU A 94 -5.75 -7.72 14.58
N PHE A 95 -6.84 -6.95 14.55
CA PHE A 95 -7.83 -7.01 13.47
C PHE A 95 -7.19 -6.67 12.12
N GLU A 96 -6.39 -5.62 12.07
CA GLU A 96 -5.72 -5.21 10.85
C GLU A 96 -4.67 -6.25 10.40
N ARG A 97 -3.85 -6.78 11.30
CA ARG A 97 -2.82 -7.78 10.96
C ARG A 97 -3.39 -9.15 10.61
N LEU A 98 -4.47 -9.61 11.26
CA LEU A 98 -4.98 -10.97 11.09
C LEU A 98 -6.10 -11.09 10.05
N ILE A 99 -6.81 -10.01 9.77
CA ILE A 99 -7.95 -10.03 8.84
C ILE A 99 -7.64 -9.17 7.62
N PHE A 100 -7.34 -7.89 7.83
CA PHE A 100 -7.16 -6.96 6.72
C PHE A 100 -5.92 -7.25 5.89
N ALA A 101 -4.75 -7.40 6.53
CA ALA A 101 -3.49 -7.62 5.85
C ALA A 101 -3.48 -8.89 4.98
N PRO A 102 -3.98 -10.07 5.43
CA PRO A 102 -4.07 -11.26 4.59
C PRO A 102 -4.98 -11.07 3.38
N ILE A 103 -6.18 -10.51 3.58
CA ILE A 103 -7.14 -10.26 2.50
C ILE A 103 -6.55 -9.29 1.47
N MET A 104 -5.98 -8.18 1.93
CA MET A 104 -5.37 -7.19 1.05
C MET A 104 -4.12 -7.71 0.36
N GLN A 105 -3.34 -8.57 1.01
CA GLN A 105 -2.18 -9.18 0.41
C GLN A 105 -2.55 -10.14 -0.73
N ALA A 106 -3.61 -10.94 -0.55
CA ALA A 106 -4.13 -11.78 -1.62
C ALA A 106 -4.70 -10.93 -2.77
N PHE A 107 -5.52 -9.94 -2.41
CA PHE A 107 -6.15 -9.04 -3.37
C PHE A 107 -5.12 -8.28 -4.21
N SER A 108 -4.07 -7.72 -3.59
CA SER A 108 -3.01 -7.00 -4.30
C SER A 108 -2.26 -7.88 -5.30
N LEU A 109 -1.82 -9.07 -4.89
CA LEU A 109 -1.11 -9.99 -5.78
C LEU A 109 -1.96 -10.41 -6.99
N TYR A 110 -3.25 -10.69 -6.77
CA TYR A 110 -4.17 -11.06 -7.83
C TYR A 110 -4.45 -9.89 -8.78
N THR A 111 -4.83 -8.74 -8.24
CA THR A 111 -5.21 -7.56 -9.04
C THR A 111 -4.02 -7.02 -9.83
N LEU A 112 -2.83 -6.97 -9.24
CA LEU A 112 -1.62 -6.56 -9.96
C LEU A 112 -1.30 -7.53 -11.12
N ALA A 113 -1.46 -8.84 -10.92
CA ALA A 113 -1.29 -9.81 -12.00
C ALA A 113 -2.30 -9.61 -13.13
N ARG A 114 -3.56 -9.29 -12.80
CA ARG A 114 -4.60 -8.98 -13.79
C ARG A 114 -4.33 -7.68 -14.54
N PHE A 115 -3.87 -6.64 -13.86
CA PHE A 115 -3.52 -5.36 -14.48
C PHE A 115 -2.28 -5.43 -15.36
N GLU A 116 -1.36 -6.36 -15.09
CA GLU A 116 -0.26 -6.70 -16.00
C GLU A 116 -0.70 -7.58 -17.19
N GLY A 117 -2.00 -7.81 -17.38
CA GLY A 117 -2.56 -8.55 -18.51
C GLY A 117 -2.54 -10.08 -18.37
N LYS A 118 -2.13 -10.64 -17.23
CA LYS A 118 -2.13 -12.10 -17.03
C LYS A 118 -3.56 -12.63 -16.96
N ASN A 119 -3.83 -13.79 -17.57
CA ASN A 119 -5.12 -14.46 -17.48
C ASN A 119 -5.45 -14.91 -16.03
N HIS A 120 -6.72 -15.28 -15.77
CA HIS A 120 -7.18 -15.63 -14.42
C HIS A 120 -6.39 -16.77 -13.78
N GLN A 121 -6.15 -17.85 -14.52
CA GLN A 121 -5.40 -19.01 -14.02
C GLN A 121 -3.94 -18.65 -13.68
N ALA A 122 -3.29 -17.84 -14.53
CA ALA A 122 -1.93 -17.37 -14.30
C ALA A 122 -1.84 -16.43 -13.09
N ALA A 123 -2.85 -15.58 -12.89
CA ALA A 123 -2.95 -14.71 -11.72
C ALA A 123 -3.11 -15.51 -10.43
N LEU A 124 -4.00 -16.51 -10.39
CA LEU A 124 -4.16 -17.40 -9.24
C LEU A 124 -2.89 -18.20 -8.96
N LYS A 125 -2.25 -18.76 -9.99
CA LYS A 125 -0.99 -19.49 -9.83
C LYS A 125 0.12 -18.61 -9.26
N GLN A 126 0.21 -17.34 -9.67
CA GLN A 126 1.15 -16.38 -9.09
C GLN A 126 0.79 -16.03 -7.64
N LEU A 127 -0.49 -15.80 -7.37
CA LEU A 127 -1.00 -15.55 -6.02
C LEU A 127 -0.58 -16.67 -5.06
N PHE A 128 -0.97 -17.92 -5.33
CA PHE A 128 -0.67 -19.04 -4.43
C PHE A 128 0.83 -19.28 -4.24
N ALA A 129 1.63 -19.08 -5.30
CA ALA A 129 3.08 -19.25 -5.23
C ALA A 129 3.77 -18.20 -4.33
N LEU A 130 3.25 -16.96 -4.29
CA LEU A 130 3.88 -15.86 -3.57
C LEU A 130 3.21 -15.55 -2.24
N TYR A 131 1.94 -15.92 -2.05
CA TYR A 131 1.10 -15.46 -0.96
C TYR A 131 1.74 -15.70 0.40
N SER A 132 2.13 -16.93 0.72
CA SER A 132 2.72 -17.26 2.02
C SER A 132 4.02 -16.49 2.28
N THR A 133 4.92 -16.43 1.29
CA THR A 133 6.21 -15.73 1.42
C THR A 133 6.01 -14.23 1.63
N VAL A 134 5.13 -13.61 0.84
CA VAL A 134 4.89 -12.17 0.89
C VAL A 134 4.09 -11.81 2.14
N LEU A 135 3.12 -12.62 2.57
CA LEU A 135 2.34 -12.38 3.79
C LEU A 135 3.20 -12.48 5.05
N GLN A 136 4.08 -13.47 5.15
CA GLN A 136 4.99 -13.58 6.29
C GLN A 136 5.95 -12.38 6.36
N ALA A 137 6.45 -11.92 5.22
CA ALA A 137 7.25 -10.70 5.16
C ALA A 137 6.40 -9.46 5.55
N ASN A 138 5.13 -9.40 5.16
CA ASN A 138 4.24 -8.31 5.52
C ASN A 138 4.10 -8.21 7.04
N TRP A 139 3.79 -9.33 7.70
CA TRP A 139 3.70 -9.38 9.15
C TRP A 139 5.00 -9.03 9.85
N LYS A 140 6.15 -9.51 9.37
CA LYS A 140 7.43 -9.21 10.02
C LYS A 140 7.83 -7.75 9.89
N TRP A 141 7.67 -7.17 8.70
CA TRP A 141 8.24 -5.86 8.38
C TRP A 141 7.25 -4.73 8.63
N LEU A 142 5.99 -4.90 8.22
CA LEU A 142 5.01 -3.82 8.28
C LEU A 142 4.34 -3.67 9.64
N THR A 143 4.41 -4.68 10.52
CA THR A 143 3.79 -4.58 11.86
C THR A 143 4.39 -3.46 12.67
N LEU A 144 5.71 -3.28 12.65
CA LEU A 144 6.37 -2.18 13.37
C LEU A 144 5.88 -0.81 12.87
N PHE A 145 5.84 -0.62 11.54
CA PHE A 145 5.35 0.62 10.95
C PHE A 145 3.86 0.84 11.23
N GLN A 146 3.05 -0.22 11.24
CA GLN A 146 1.63 -0.12 11.56
C GLN A 146 1.39 0.28 13.03
N VAL A 147 2.18 -0.26 13.95
CA VAL A 147 2.15 0.15 15.36
C VAL A 147 2.45 1.64 15.46
N ILE A 148 3.53 2.11 14.80
CA ILE A 148 3.89 3.52 14.80
C ILE A 148 2.76 4.37 14.20
N ASN A 149 2.17 3.92 13.10
CA ASN A 149 1.09 4.60 12.42
C ASN A 149 -0.18 4.74 13.28
N MET A 150 -0.57 3.70 13.99
CA MET A 150 -1.77 3.73 14.83
C MET A 150 -1.53 4.44 16.16
N ALA A 151 -0.33 4.36 16.73
CA ALA A 151 -0.02 4.92 18.04
C ALA A 151 0.35 6.42 17.99
N PHE A 152 1.08 6.86 16.97
CA PHE A 152 1.68 8.21 16.94
C PHE A 152 1.21 9.08 15.78
N VAL A 153 0.70 8.51 14.69
CA VAL A 153 0.32 9.29 13.51
C VAL A 153 -1.15 9.74 13.59
N PRO A 154 -1.44 11.04 13.46
CA PRO A 154 -2.81 11.55 13.45
C PRO A 154 -3.66 10.91 12.34
N PRO A 155 -4.96 10.62 12.57
CA PRO A 155 -5.82 9.91 11.62
C PRO A 155 -5.77 10.43 10.18
N MET A 156 -5.69 11.75 10.00
CA MET A 156 -5.61 12.40 8.69
C MET A 156 -4.34 12.01 7.92
N LEU A 157 -3.20 11.86 8.61
CA LEU A 157 -1.89 11.61 8.01
C LEU A 157 -1.53 10.11 7.89
N ARG A 158 -2.32 9.22 8.52
CA ARG A 158 -2.03 7.78 8.53
C ARG A 158 -1.85 7.17 7.14
N VAL A 159 -2.67 7.59 6.17
CA VAL A 159 -2.57 7.10 4.80
C VAL A 159 -1.33 7.65 4.09
N LEU A 160 -0.93 8.89 4.38
CA LEU A 160 0.31 9.45 3.83
C LEU A 160 1.53 8.70 4.36
N PHE A 161 1.60 8.46 5.67
CA PHE A 161 2.66 7.68 6.29
C PHE A 161 2.74 6.27 5.68
N MET A 162 1.61 5.60 5.53
CA MET A 162 1.58 4.26 4.94
C MET A 162 1.85 4.23 3.44
N ASN A 163 1.60 5.31 2.72
CA ASN A 163 2.04 5.45 1.34
C ASN A 163 3.59 5.51 1.27
N LEU A 164 4.26 6.20 2.20
CA LEU A 164 5.73 6.22 2.24
C LEU A 164 6.32 4.84 2.54
N VAL A 165 5.80 4.13 3.54
CA VAL A 165 6.20 2.75 3.83
C VAL A 165 5.83 1.82 2.66
N GLY A 166 4.68 2.06 2.06
CA GLY A 166 4.12 1.34 0.92
C GLY A 166 5.00 1.42 -0.33
N PHE A 167 5.76 2.50 -0.52
CA PHE A 167 6.76 2.60 -1.59
C PHE A 167 7.79 1.46 -1.49
N GLY A 168 8.41 1.30 -0.32
CA GLY A 168 9.40 0.24 -0.09
C GLY A 168 8.77 -1.16 -0.18
N TRP A 169 7.55 -1.31 0.34
CA TRP A 169 6.81 -2.57 0.22
C TRP A 169 6.49 -2.94 -1.24
N ALA A 170 6.02 -1.97 -2.04
CA ALA A 170 5.73 -2.17 -3.46
C ALA A 170 6.99 -2.56 -4.24
N MET A 171 8.14 -1.95 -3.94
CA MET A 171 9.42 -2.37 -4.52
C MET A 171 9.76 -3.83 -4.19
N PHE A 172 9.59 -4.24 -2.93
CA PHE A 172 9.82 -5.63 -2.50
C PHE A 172 8.89 -6.61 -3.22
N VAL A 173 7.59 -6.31 -3.28
CA VAL A 173 6.60 -7.16 -3.97
C VAL A 173 6.90 -7.25 -5.46
N ALA A 174 7.25 -6.14 -6.12
CA ALA A 174 7.66 -6.12 -7.52
C ALA A 174 8.87 -7.01 -7.78
N THR A 175 9.89 -6.94 -6.91
CA THR A 175 11.07 -7.80 -6.99
C THR A 175 10.71 -9.28 -6.84
N LYS A 176 9.87 -9.65 -5.86
CA LYS A 176 9.45 -11.05 -5.68
C LYS A 176 8.61 -11.58 -6.85
N ARG A 177 7.70 -10.78 -7.37
CA ARG A 177 6.88 -11.13 -8.54
C ARG A 177 7.73 -11.32 -9.79
N ARG A 178 8.78 -10.51 -9.97
CA ARG A 178 9.75 -10.65 -11.06
C ARG A 178 10.59 -11.92 -10.96
N GLN A 179 11.17 -12.19 -9.79
CA GLN A 179 11.95 -13.43 -9.55
C GLN A 179 11.13 -14.68 -9.86
N GLN A 180 9.83 -14.68 -9.53
CA GLN A 180 8.94 -15.79 -9.82
C GLN A 180 8.57 -15.92 -11.31
N ASN A 181 8.52 -14.81 -12.05
CA ASN A 181 8.34 -14.85 -13.50
C ASN A 181 9.59 -15.41 -14.21
N GLN A 182 10.80 -15.01 -13.78
CA GLN A 182 12.06 -15.49 -14.36
C GLN A 182 12.29 -16.99 -14.13
N LYS A 183 11.94 -17.51 -12.95
CA LYS A 183 12.00 -18.96 -12.65
C LYS A 183 11.09 -19.82 -13.52
N LYS A 184 10.12 -19.24 -14.24
CA LYS A 184 9.26 -19.98 -15.18
C LYS A 184 9.75 -19.94 -16.61
N SER A 185 10.64 -19.01 -16.95
CA SER A 185 11.22 -18.89 -18.30
C SER A 185 12.55 -19.64 -18.45
N THR A 186 13.03 -20.25 -17.37
CA THR A 186 14.17 -21.18 -17.33
C THR A 186 13.63 -22.58 -17.08
#